data_AF-A0A0F7S3A0-F1
#
_entry.id   AF-A0A0F7S3A0-F1
#
_cell.length_a   1.000
_cell.length_b   1.000
_cell.length_c   1.000
_cell.angle_alpha   90.00
_cell.angle_beta   90.00
_cell.angle_gamma   90.00
#
_symmetry.space_group_name_H-M   'P 1'
#
loop_
_entity.id
_entity.type
_entity.pdbx_description
1 polymer ?
#
loop_
_entity_poly.entity_id
_entity_poly.type
_entity_poly.pdbx_seq_one_letter_code
_entity_poly.pdbx_strand_id
1 'polypeptide(L)'
;GLAARSPSKDTFTVHVPAWKARELLNADLGVYEYKRSGALAIRAAEYSVPEHVSELLDYVGPLTLFTAPRAHRSDIAGAHVLSEKLDNAALFAKEKIGDLSVD
;
A
#
# COMPACT_ATOMS: atom_id res chain seq x y z
N GLY A 1 12.68 14.74 15.76
CA GLY A 1 13.02 15.00 14.34
C GLY A 1 11.74 15.33 13.59
N LEU A 2 11.80 16.20 12.58
CA LEU A 2 10.61 16.63 11.81
C LEU A 2 9.94 15.50 11.01
N ALA A 3 10.64 14.38 10.80
CA ALA A 3 10.14 13.25 10.03
C ALA A 3 10.28 11.93 10.80
N ALA A 4 9.24 11.11 10.78
CA ALA A 4 9.29 9.70 11.19
C ALA A 4 9.74 8.87 9.98
N ARG A 5 10.72 7.98 10.15
CA ARG A 5 11.26 7.15 9.06
C ARG A 5 10.77 5.71 9.17
N SER A 6 10.65 5.02 8.04
CA SER A 6 10.47 3.57 8.00
C SER A 6 11.68 2.86 8.63
N PRO A 7 11.54 1.60 9.08
CA PRO A 7 12.67 0.80 9.57
C PRO A 7 13.82 0.65 8.56
N SER A 8 13.49 0.50 7.27
CA SER A 8 14.45 0.44 6.16
C SER A 8 15.03 1.81 5.78
N LYS A 9 14.49 2.91 6.31
CA LYS A 9 14.88 4.31 6.09
C LYS A 9 14.67 4.83 4.65
N ASP A 10 13.98 4.08 3.81
CA ASP A 10 13.62 4.43 2.43
C ASP A 10 12.42 5.39 2.34
N THR A 11 11.61 5.46 3.40
CA THR A 11 10.39 6.25 3.45
C THR A 11 10.40 7.13 4.68
N PHE A 12 9.85 8.33 4.56
CA PHE A 12 9.64 9.21 5.69
C PHE A 12 8.28 9.89 5.63
N THR A 13 7.71 10.17 6.81
CA THR A 13 6.45 10.89 6.96
C THR A 13 6.70 12.22 7.65
N VAL A 14 6.17 13.30 7.08
CA VAL A 14 6.16 14.64 7.67
C VAL A 14 4.73 15.09 7.91
N HIS A 15 4.52 15.78 9.03
CA HIS A 15 3.25 16.43 9.33
C HIS A 15 3.38 17.92 9.11
N VAL A 16 2.67 18.44 8.12
CA VAL A 16 2.64 19.86 7.78
C VAL A 16 1.20 20.34 7.60
N PRO A 17 0.91 21.62 7.84
CA PRO A 17 -0.37 22.20 7.45
C PRO A 17 -0.63 22.05 5.95
N ALA A 18 -1.91 21.91 5.56
CA ALA A 18 -2.29 21.71 4.16
C ALA A 18 -1.77 22.81 3.21
N TRP A 19 -1.77 24.07 3.66
CA TRP A 19 -1.23 25.19 2.87
C TRP A 19 0.27 25.02 2.56
N LYS A 20 1.03 24.44 3.49
CA LYS A 20 2.47 24.20 3.31
C LYS A 20 2.72 23.00 2.42
N ALA A 21 1.88 21.96 2.49
CA ALA A 21 1.93 20.85 1.54
C ALA A 21 1.67 21.31 0.09
N ARG A 22 0.71 22.23 -0.13
CA ARG A 22 0.48 22.84 -1.46
C ARG A 22 1.72 23.52 -2.01
N GLU A 23 2.42 24.30 -1.17
CA GLU A 23 3.65 24.99 -1.53
C GLU A 23 4.80 24.02 -1.85
N LEU A 24 5.05 23.04 -0.98
CA LEU A 24 6.15 22.08 -1.12
C LEU A 24 6.01 21.16 -2.34
N LEU A 25 4.76 20.82 -2.68
CA LEU A 25 4.43 19.83 -3.71
C LEU A 25 3.87 20.47 -4.97
N ASN A 26 3.80 21.81 -5.04
CA ASN A 26 3.18 22.54 -6.14
C ASN A 26 1.88 21.86 -6.63
N ALA A 27 0.98 21.60 -5.68
CA ALA A 27 -0.17 20.75 -5.87
C ALA A 27 -1.47 21.45 -5.47
N ASP A 28 -2.52 21.27 -6.26
CA ASP A 28 -3.87 21.69 -5.89
C ASP A 28 -4.53 20.63 -4.99
N LEU A 29 -4.46 20.86 -3.67
CA LEU A 29 -5.06 19.97 -2.68
C LEU A 29 -6.56 20.23 -2.51
N GLY A 30 -7.38 19.23 -2.82
CA GLY A 30 -8.82 19.20 -2.56
C GLY A 30 -9.22 18.18 -1.48
N VAL A 31 -10.40 18.38 -0.88
CA VAL A 31 -11.06 17.38 -0.03
C VAL A 31 -12.03 16.58 -0.89
N TYR A 32 -11.87 15.27 -0.88
CA TYR A 32 -12.68 14.34 -1.68
C TYR A 32 -13.43 13.38 -0.76
N GLU A 33 -14.69 13.14 -1.10
CA GLU A 33 -15.54 12.17 -0.41
C GLU A 33 -15.69 10.90 -1.25
N TYR A 34 -15.40 9.75 -0.63
CA TYR A 34 -15.61 8.46 -1.27
C TYR A 34 -17.07 8.04 -1.19
N LYS A 35 -17.78 8.05 -2.33
CA LYS A 35 -19.24 7.85 -2.44
C LYS A 35 -19.83 6.69 -1.64
N ARG A 36 -19.13 5.55 -1.53
CA ARG A 36 -19.68 4.36 -0.87
C ARG A 36 -19.60 4.43 0.66
N SER A 37 -18.52 4.98 1.20
CA SER A 37 -18.29 4.99 2.65
C SER A 37 -18.47 6.37 3.30
N GLY A 38 -18.59 7.44 2.50
CA GLY A 38 -18.57 8.82 2.99
C GLY A 38 -17.19 9.26 3.54
N ALA A 39 -16.16 8.44 3.35
CA ALA A 39 -14.83 8.75 3.88
C ALA A 39 -14.21 9.95 3.16
N LEU A 40 -13.71 10.91 3.94
CA LEU A 40 -13.02 12.09 3.42
C LEU A 40 -11.51 11.84 3.30
N ALA A 41 -10.92 12.39 2.24
CA ALA A 41 -9.48 12.34 2.01
C ALA A 41 -8.98 13.60 1.32
N ILE A 42 -7.78 14.06 1.67
CA ILE A 42 -7.09 15.13 0.94
C ILE A 42 -6.31 14.49 -0.21
N ARG A 43 -6.50 14.99 -1.44
CA ARG A 43 -5.85 14.49 -2.67
C ARG A 43 -5.49 15.63 -3.61
N ALA A 44 -4.67 15.31 -4.61
CA ALA A 44 -4.44 16.13 -5.80
C ALA A 44 -4.42 15.22 -7.03
N ALA A 45 -4.75 15.76 -8.21
CA ALA A 45 -4.63 15.02 -9.47
C ALA A 45 -3.16 14.81 -9.87
N GLU A 46 -2.32 15.81 -9.58
CA GLU A 46 -0.90 15.85 -9.89
C GLU A 46 -0.15 16.68 -8.83
N TYR A 47 1.18 16.56 -8.83
CA TYR A 47 2.08 17.35 -8.00
C TYR A 47 3.45 17.43 -8.68
N SER A 48 4.29 18.38 -8.27
CA SER A 48 5.68 18.45 -8.69
C SER A 48 6.57 18.87 -7.53
N VAL A 49 7.83 18.45 -7.56
CA VAL A 49 8.85 18.86 -6.59
C VAL A 49 10.01 19.53 -7.34
N PRO A 50 10.90 20.28 -6.65
CA PRO A 50 12.12 20.77 -7.27
C PRO A 50 12.94 19.63 -7.89
N GLU A 51 13.66 19.92 -8.98
CA GLU A 51 14.42 18.92 -9.76
C GLU A 51 15.37 18.07 -8.88
N HIS A 52 16.19 18.73 -8.06
CA HIS A 52 17.11 18.05 -7.13
C HIS A 52 16.42 17.17 -6.08
N VAL A 53 15.12 17.36 -5.84
CA VAL A 53 14.32 16.47 -4.97
C VAL A 53 13.78 15.29 -5.77
N SER A 54 13.35 15.52 -7.01
CA SER A 54 12.82 14.46 -7.88
C SER A 54 13.84 13.36 -8.17
N GLU A 55 15.14 13.66 -8.13
CA GLU A 55 16.21 12.67 -8.25
C GLU A 55 16.30 11.70 -7.06
N LEU A 56 15.72 12.07 -5.91
CA LEU A 56 15.82 11.34 -4.65
C LEU A 56 14.47 10.85 -4.12
N LEU A 57 13.38 11.21 -4.80
CA LEU A 57 12.02 10.98 -4.35
C LEU A 57 11.24 10.21 -5.41
N ASP A 58 10.93 8.95 -5.11
CA ASP A 58 10.13 8.11 -6.02
C ASP A 58 8.67 8.56 -6.08
N TYR A 59 8.05 8.84 -4.93
CA TYR A 59 6.65 9.27 -4.88
C TYR A 59 6.24 9.96 -3.56
N VAL A 60 5.14 10.71 -3.62
CA VAL A 60 4.39 11.22 -2.46
C VAL A 60 3.03 10.52 -2.39
N GLY A 61 2.82 9.71 -1.34
CA GLY A 61 1.66 8.83 -1.25
C GLY A 61 0.90 8.92 0.07
N PRO A 62 -0.43 8.71 0.07
CA PRO A 62 -1.31 8.45 -1.08
C PRO A 62 -1.92 9.76 -1.63
N LEU A 63 -1.14 10.60 -2.31
CA LEU A 63 -1.61 11.92 -2.76
C LEU A 63 -2.46 11.87 -4.04
N THR A 64 -2.03 11.10 -5.03
CA THR A 64 -2.67 10.98 -6.36
C THR A 64 -3.55 9.73 -6.51
N LEU A 65 -3.64 8.91 -5.46
CA LEU A 65 -4.41 7.67 -5.46
C LEU A 65 -5.83 7.90 -4.88
N PHE A 66 -6.84 7.79 -5.74
CA PHE A 66 -8.27 7.96 -5.40
C PHE A 66 -8.96 6.63 -5.03
N THR A 67 -8.35 5.88 -4.12
CA THR A 67 -8.96 4.67 -3.56
C THR A 67 -9.64 4.96 -2.23
N ALA A 68 -10.60 4.11 -1.86
CA ALA A 68 -11.25 4.19 -0.55
C ALA A 68 -10.19 4.13 0.57
N PRO A 69 -10.16 5.10 1.51
CA PRO A 69 -9.36 4.98 2.70
C PRO A 69 -9.76 3.71 3.46
N ARG A 70 -8.82 2.78 3.63
CA ARG A 70 -9.03 1.56 4.42
C ARG A 70 -8.32 1.72 5.76
N ALA A 71 -8.99 1.32 6.83
CA ALA A 71 -8.30 1.12 8.09
C ALA A 71 -7.18 0.08 7.89
N HIS A 72 -6.01 0.30 8.47
CA HIS A 72 -4.95 -0.69 8.57
C HIS A 72 -5.40 -1.82 9.52
N ARG A 73 -6.32 -2.68 9.06
CA ARG A 73 -6.60 -3.96 9.69
C ARG A 73 -5.81 -5.00 8.93
N SER A 74 -4.81 -5.56 9.61
CA SER A 74 -4.17 -6.79 9.17
C SER A 74 -5.05 -7.94 9.64
N ASP A 75 -5.69 -8.62 8.70
CA ASP A 75 -6.26 -9.96 8.88
C ASP A 75 -5.18 -11.05 8.85
N ILE A 76 -3.92 -10.67 8.61
CA ILE A 76 -2.75 -11.55 8.69
C ILE A 76 -2.42 -11.92 10.14
N ALA A 77 -2.76 -11.08 11.12
CA ALA A 77 -2.67 -11.44 12.52
C ALA A 77 -3.70 -12.54 12.83
N GLY A 78 -3.28 -13.80 12.75
CA GLY A 78 -4.15 -14.99 12.84
C GLY A 78 -4.28 -15.78 11.52
N ALA A 79 -3.67 -15.31 10.44
CA ALA A 79 -3.55 -16.10 9.22
C ALA A 79 -2.53 -17.23 9.45
N HIS A 80 -3.01 -18.47 9.47
CA HIS A 80 -2.15 -19.64 9.45
C HIS A 80 -1.62 -19.82 8.02
N VAL A 81 -0.30 -19.82 7.86
CA VAL A 81 0.35 -20.18 6.58
C VAL A 81 -0.04 -21.62 6.26
N LEU A 82 -0.85 -21.82 5.21
CA LEU A 82 -1.39 -23.14 4.83
C LEU A 82 -0.37 -24.05 4.14
N SER A 83 0.94 -23.82 4.31
CA SER A 83 2.00 -24.57 3.61
C SER A 83 1.86 -26.08 3.80
N GLU A 84 1.62 -26.53 5.04
CA GLU A 84 1.45 -27.94 5.36
C GLU A 84 0.21 -28.59 4.70
N LYS A 85 -0.86 -27.81 4.45
CA LYS A 85 -2.04 -28.33 3.74
C LYS A 85 -1.79 -28.48 2.23
N LEU A 86 -0.96 -27.61 1.66
CA LEU A 86 -0.57 -27.67 0.25
C LEU A 86 0.34 -28.88 -0.02
N ASP A 87 1.30 -29.14 0.88
CA ASP A 87 2.23 -30.26 0.76
C ASP A 87 1.49 -31.61 0.85
N ASN A 88 0.56 -31.72 1.81
CA ASN A 88 -0.28 -32.91 1.95
C ASN A 88 -1.20 -33.12 0.75
N ALA A 89 -1.85 -32.06 0.23
CA ALA A 89 -2.70 -32.16 -0.96
C ALA A 89 -1.90 -32.61 -2.20
N ALA A 90 -0.65 -32.14 -2.34
CA ALA A 90 0.24 -32.56 -3.42
C ALA A 90 0.70 -34.03 -3.28
N LEU A 91 0.89 -34.52 -2.06
CA LEU A 91 1.19 -35.93 -1.78
C LEU A 91 0.01 -36.83 -2.14
N PHE A 92 -1.21 -36.51 -1.70
CA PHE A 92 -2.42 -37.27 -2.06
C PHE A 92 -2.70 -37.26 -3.57
N ALA A 93 -2.43 -36.14 -4.25
CA ALA A 93 -2.57 -36.07 -5.70
C ALA A 93 -1.55 -36.98 -6.43
N LYS A 94 -0.32 -37.09 -5.93
CA LYS A 94 0.69 -38.02 -6.48
C LYS A 94 0.33 -39.48 -6.25
N GLU A 95 -0.17 -39.83 -5.07
CA GLU A 95 -0.56 -41.19 -4.72
C GLU A 95 -1.73 -41.69 -5.60
N LYS A 96 -2.74 -40.83 -5.81
CA LYS A 96 -3.88 -41.13 -6.69
C LYS A 96 -3.48 -41.31 -8.16
N ILE A 97 -2.45 -40.59 -8.63
CA ILE A 97 -1.93 -40.75 -10.00
C ILE A 97 -1.08 -42.03 -10.13
N GLY A 98 -0.36 -42.42 -9.06
CA GLY A 98 0.39 -43.68 -8.99
C GLY A 98 -0.52 -44.91 -9.12
N ASP A 99 -1.65 -44.91 -8.40
CA ASP A 99 -2.63 -46.01 -8.43
C ASP A 99 -3.37 -46.15 -9.77
N LEU A 100 -3.37 -45.11 -10.61
CA LEU A 100 -3.96 -45.13 -11.96
C LEU A 100 -2.98 -45.61 -13.05
N SER A 101 -1.73 -45.88 -12.70
CA SER A 101 -0.65 -46.23 -13.65
C SER A 101 -0.21 -47.69 -13.61
N VAL A 102 -0.96 -48.55 -12.90
CA VAL A 102 -0.71 -50.00 -12.82
C VAL A 102 -1.89 -50.73 -13.47
N ASP A 103 -1.91 -50.75 -14.81
CA ASP A 103 -2.62 -51.74 -15.65
C ASP A 103 -1.95 -51.79 -17.03
#